data_AF-A0A0K2YMV9-F1
#
_entry.id   AF-A0A0K2YMV9-F1
#
_cell.length_a   1.000
_cell.length_b   1.000
_cell.length_c   1.000
_cell.angle_alpha   90.00
_cell.angle_beta   90.00
_cell.angle_gamma   90.00
#
_symmetry.space_group_name_H-M   'P 1'
#
loop_
_entity.id
_entity.type
_entity.pdbx_description
1 polymer ?
#
loop_
_entity_poly.entity_id
_entity_poly.type
_entity_poly.pdbx_seq_one_letter_code
_entity_poly.pdbx_strand_id
1 'polypeptide(L)'
;MIANFSRWNADARFSALHSLVPGVADGSLLAPFLLAVAADVSEDDLVRIEAVRVFEILPLDDGSLAEECRGALIHLARTDDDWDVRNAAGCAVFGLPGAERELETMRSVIATEQEEFVRDNVGAALRMFLRRRDSG
;
A
#
# COMPACT_ATOMS: atom_id res chain seq x y z
N MET A 1 18.45 3.45 7.18
CA MET A 1 17.91 3.53 5.82
C MET A 1 17.31 4.91 5.54
N ILE A 2 16.20 5.28 6.21
CA ILE A 2 15.45 6.54 5.98
C ILE A 2 16.33 7.80 5.83
N ALA A 3 17.25 8.04 6.77
CA ALA A 3 18.04 9.28 6.82
C ALA A 3 18.89 9.57 5.56
N ASN A 4 19.19 8.56 4.75
CA ASN A 4 19.97 8.71 3.53
C ASN A 4 19.17 8.36 2.27
N PHE A 5 17.90 7.97 2.40
CA PHE A 5 17.10 7.43 1.31
C PHE A 5 17.04 8.36 0.10
N SER A 6 16.76 9.65 0.33
CA SER A 6 16.70 10.67 -0.71
C SER A 6 18.03 10.99 -1.40
N ARG A 7 19.17 10.53 -0.85
CA ARG A 7 20.51 10.75 -1.43
C ARG A 7 20.95 9.63 -2.37
N TRP A 8 20.25 8.50 -2.34
CA TRP A 8 20.54 7.36 -3.21
C TRP A 8 19.94 7.57 -4.60
N ASN A 9 20.35 6.79 -5.59
CA ASN A 9 19.65 6.70 -6.87
C ASN A 9 18.42 5.79 -6.76
N ALA A 10 17.57 5.78 -7.78
CA ALA A 10 16.33 4.99 -7.79
C ALA A 10 16.58 3.49 -7.57
N ASP A 11 17.54 2.89 -8.27
CA ASP A 11 17.89 1.47 -8.12
C ASP A 11 18.24 1.09 -6.67
N ALA A 12 19.00 1.94 -5.98
CA ALA A 12 19.39 1.71 -4.59
C ALA A 12 18.22 1.94 -3.62
N ARG A 13 17.34 2.91 -3.90
CA ARG A 13 16.10 3.12 -3.15
C ARG A 13 15.15 1.92 -3.30
N PHE A 14 14.92 1.48 -4.53
CA PHE A 14 14.16 0.27 -4.86
C PHE A 14 14.73 -0.94 -4.12
N SER A 15 16.02 -1.22 -4.28
CA SER A 15 16.68 -2.36 -3.64
C SER A 15 16.58 -2.33 -2.12
N ALA A 16 16.67 -1.14 -1.52
CA ALA A 16 16.55 -0.95 -0.08
C ALA A 16 15.13 -1.21 0.44
N LEU A 17 14.09 -0.80 -0.29
CA LEU A 17 12.70 -1.10 0.07
C LEU A 17 12.36 -2.58 -0.19
N HIS A 18 12.78 -3.11 -1.32
CA HIS A 18 12.52 -4.49 -1.71
C HIS A 18 13.12 -5.51 -0.73
N SER A 19 14.28 -5.18 -0.15
CA SER A 19 14.96 -6.03 0.84
C SER A 19 14.58 -5.69 2.29
N LEU A 20 13.66 -4.74 2.51
CA LEU A 20 13.28 -4.30 3.84
C LEU A 20 12.42 -5.37 4.51
N VAL A 21 12.84 -5.79 5.70
CA VAL A 21 12.04 -6.63 6.60
C VAL A 21 11.78 -5.81 7.87
N PRO A 22 10.57 -5.26 8.05
CA PRO A 22 10.24 -4.49 9.24
C PRO A 22 10.33 -5.32 10.52
N GLY A 23 10.92 -4.74 11.57
CA GLY A 23 10.81 -5.25 12.92
C GLY A 23 9.43 -4.96 13.54
N VAL A 24 9.13 -5.66 14.63
CA VAL A 24 7.81 -5.55 15.33
C VAL A 24 7.50 -4.11 15.79
N ALA A 25 8.52 -3.32 16.12
CA ALA A 25 8.36 -1.95 16.61
C ALA A 25 8.50 -0.88 15.51
N ASP A 26 8.71 -1.26 14.26
CA ASP A 26 9.08 -0.32 13.20
C ASP A 26 7.87 0.40 12.58
N GLY A 27 6.65 -0.08 12.82
CA GLY A 27 5.41 0.44 12.23
C GLY A 27 5.25 1.96 12.32
N SER A 28 5.43 2.52 13.50
CA SER A 28 5.26 3.97 13.75
C SER A 28 6.29 4.84 13.03
N LEU A 29 7.49 4.32 12.78
CA LEU A 29 8.54 5.02 12.06
C LEU A 29 8.43 4.83 10.54
N LEU A 30 8.17 3.60 10.10
CA LEU A 30 8.17 3.24 8.69
C LEU A 30 6.89 3.69 7.98
N ALA A 31 5.71 3.57 8.60
CA ALA A 31 4.45 3.93 7.95
C ALA A 31 4.44 5.36 7.36
N PRO A 32 4.72 6.44 8.14
CA PRO A 32 4.71 7.79 7.57
C PRO A 32 5.77 7.98 6.49
N PHE A 33 6.94 7.33 6.63
CA PHE A 33 7.99 7.38 5.60
C PHE A 33 7.54 6.70 4.31
N LEU A 34 6.97 5.50 4.38
CA LEU A 34 6.51 4.73 3.22
C LEU A 34 5.35 5.42 2.51
N LEU A 35 4.40 6.00 3.26
CA LEU A 35 3.32 6.82 2.67
C LEU A 35 3.88 8.04 1.92
N ALA A 36 4.89 8.72 2.49
CA ALA A 36 5.52 9.85 1.83
C ALA A 36 6.23 9.46 0.53
N VAL A 37 6.93 8.32 0.51
CA VAL A 37 7.56 7.78 -0.71
C VAL A 37 6.50 7.39 -1.73
N ALA A 38 5.46 6.65 -1.33
CA ALA A 38 4.40 6.22 -2.23
C ALA A 38 3.64 7.40 -2.88
N ALA A 39 3.46 8.51 -2.14
CA ALA A 39 2.75 9.69 -2.62
C ALA A 39 3.61 10.68 -3.43
N ASP A 40 4.93 10.50 -3.48
CA ASP A 40 5.81 11.42 -4.20
C ASP A 40 5.75 11.15 -5.72
N VAL A 41 5.00 11.97 -6.45
CA VAL A 41 4.86 11.86 -7.91
C VAL A 41 6.15 12.12 -8.69
N SER A 42 7.19 12.66 -8.04
CA SER A 42 8.52 12.84 -8.63
C SER A 42 9.45 11.65 -8.40
N GLU A 43 9.05 10.71 -7.55
CA GLU A 43 9.76 9.46 -7.31
C GLU A 43 9.48 8.45 -8.44
N ASP A 44 10.45 7.57 -8.64
CA ASP A 44 10.38 6.46 -9.58
C ASP A 44 9.22 5.51 -9.20
N ASP A 45 8.40 5.14 -10.18
CA ASP A 45 7.19 4.32 -10.02
C ASP A 45 7.49 3.01 -9.30
N LEU A 46 8.58 2.32 -9.65
CA LEU A 46 8.98 1.08 -8.99
C LEU A 46 9.33 1.30 -7.51
N VAL A 47 9.97 2.41 -7.17
CA VAL A 47 10.27 2.77 -5.76
C VAL A 47 8.98 3.04 -5.00
N ARG A 48 8.02 3.75 -5.61
CA ARG A 48 6.70 4.03 -5.01
C ARG A 48 5.92 2.74 -4.78
N ILE A 49 5.92 1.82 -5.75
CA ILE A 49 5.29 0.50 -5.66
C ILE A 49 5.90 -0.34 -4.55
N GLU A 50 7.23 -0.38 -4.44
CA GLU A 50 7.88 -1.10 -3.34
C GLU A 50 7.53 -0.50 -1.98
N ALA A 51 7.44 0.83 -1.86
CA ALA A 51 7.01 1.47 -0.61
C ALA A 51 5.59 1.03 -0.20
N VAL A 52 4.69 0.88 -1.17
CA VAL A 52 3.35 0.33 -0.95
C VAL A 52 3.42 -1.15 -0.53
N ARG A 53 4.22 -1.98 -1.21
CA ARG A 53 4.35 -3.42 -0.92
C ARG A 53 4.84 -3.71 0.49
N VAL A 54 5.69 -2.85 1.08
CA VAL A 54 6.13 -3.03 2.47
C VAL A 54 4.95 -3.08 3.45
N PHE A 55 3.84 -2.39 3.17
CA PHE A 55 2.64 -2.43 4.02
C PHE A 55 2.01 -3.82 4.15
N GLU A 56 2.26 -4.74 3.20
CA GLU A 56 1.75 -6.12 3.29
C GLU A 56 2.39 -6.91 4.44
N ILE A 57 3.58 -6.50 4.88
CA ILE A 57 4.36 -7.16 5.94
C ILE A 57 4.66 -6.23 7.11
N LEU A 58 4.23 -4.97 7.07
CA LEU A 58 4.49 -3.98 8.11
C LEU A 58 3.59 -4.24 9.33
N PRO A 59 4.16 -4.50 10.52
CA PRO A 59 3.37 -4.59 11.75
C PRO A 59 2.79 -3.21 12.10
N LEU A 60 1.47 -3.13 12.25
CA LEU A 60 0.74 -1.93 12.65
C LEU A 60 -0.17 -2.23 13.85
N ASP A 61 0.39 -2.09 15.05
CA ASP A 61 -0.34 -2.35 16.30
C ASP A 61 -1.22 -1.16 16.74
N ASP A 62 -0.96 0.03 16.20
CA ASP A 62 -1.74 1.24 16.46
C ASP A 62 -2.91 1.33 15.48
N GLY A 63 -4.14 1.24 16.01
CA GLY A 63 -5.36 1.27 15.21
C GLY A 63 -5.60 2.60 14.48
N SER A 64 -5.16 3.72 15.05
CA SER A 64 -5.27 5.05 14.42
C SER A 64 -4.28 5.16 13.26
N LEU A 65 -3.04 4.71 13.46
CA LEU A 65 -2.04 4.68 12.38
C LEU A 65 -2.48 3.74 11.24
N ALA A 66 -3.04 2.58 11.58
CA ALA A 66 -3.57 1.66 10.58
C ALA A 66 -4.71 2.30 9.77
N GLU A 67 -5.59 3.07 10.42
CA GLU A 67 -6.65 3.83 9.75
C GLU A 67 -6.10 4.90 8.81
N GLU A 68 -5.11 5.68 9.24
CA GLU A 68 -4.43 6.65 8.39
C GLU A 68 -3.79 5.99 7.17
N CYS A 69 -3.11 4.84 7.37
CA CYS A 69 -2.51 4.08 6.27
C CYS A 69 -3.55 3.57 5.28
N ARG A 70 -4.68 3.02 5.76
CA ARG A 70 -5.79 2.60 4.87
C ARG A 70 -6.32 3.78 4.08
N GLY A 71 -6.60 4.91 4.73
CA GLY A 71 -7.09 6.11 4.07
C GLY A 71 -6.14 6.61 2.97
N ALA A 72 -4.84 6.66 3.25
CA ALA A 72 -3.82 7.07 2.29
C ALA A 72 -3.69 6.11 1.10
N LEU A 73 -3.66 4.79 1.34
CA LEU A 73 -3.58 3.81 0.26
C LEU A 73 -4.86 3.78 -0.58
N ILE A 74 -6.04 3.95 0.02
CA ILE A 74 -7.31 4.09 -0.71
C ILE A 74 -7.29 5.34 -1.60
N HIS A 75 -6.72 6.45 -1.11
CA HIS A 75 -6.57 7.66 -1.90
C HIS A 75 -5.70 7.40 -3.14
N LEU A 76 -4.50 6.82 -2.97
CA LEU A 76 -3.63 6.42 -4.08
C LEU A 76 -4.36 5.49 -5.07
N ALA A 77 -4.99 4.42 -4.56
CA ALA A 77 -5.74 3.46 -5.38
C ALA A 77 -6.86 4.10 -6.22
N ARG A 78 -7.37 5.27 -5.81
CA ARG A 78 -8.45 5.97 -6.50
C ARG A 78 -7.95 7.04 -7.47
N THR A 79 -6.87 7.75 -7.12
CA THR A 79 -6.53 9.03 -7.77
C THR A 79 -5.14 9.09 -8.36
N ASP A 80 -4.28 8.09 -8.16
CA ASP A 80 -2.94 8.12 -8.76
C ASP A 80 -3.05 8.02 -10.29
N ASP A 81 -2.22 8.80 -11.00
CA ASP A 81 -2.19 8.74 -12.47
C ASP A 81 -1.54 7.43 -12.96
N ASP A 82 -0.63 6.86 -12.17
CA ASP A 82 0.05 5.61 -12.49
C ASP A 82 -0.80 4.39 -12.08
N TRP A 83 -1.18 3.57 -13.06
CA TRP A 83 -2.05 2.42 -12.84
C TRP A 83 -1.36 1.30 -12.05
N ASP A 84 -0.03 1.16 -12.10
CA ASP A 84 0.72 0.19 -11.32
C ASP A 84 0.72 0.59 -9.83
N VAL A 85 0.85 1.89 -9.55
CA VAL A 85 0.70 2.43 -8.18
C VAL A 85 -0.73 2.22 -7.67
N ARG A 86 -1.76 2.52 -8.49
CA ARG A 86 -3.16 2.27 -8.11
C ARG A 86 -3.40 0.79 -7.78
N ASN A 87 -2.87 -0.11 -8.61
CA ASN A 87 -2.96 -1.55 -8.42
C ASN A 87 -2.29 -2.02 -7.12
N ALA A 88 -1.06 -1.58 -6.87
CA ALA A 88 -0.33 -1.92 -5.65
C ALA A 88 -1.09 -1.42 -4.41
N ALA A 89 -1.52 -0.16 -4.41
CA ALA A 89 -2.21 0.45 -3.27
C ALA A 89 -3.56 -0.23 -3.00
N GLY A 90 -4.34 -0.49 -4.05
CA GLY A 90 -5.63 -1.15 -3.92
C GLY A 90 -5.53 -2.57 -3.37
N CYS A 91 -4.48 -3.32 -3.74
CA CYS A 91 -4.22 -4.63 -3.16
C CYS A 91 -3.79 -4.55 -1.68
N ALA A 92 -2.84 -3.65 -1.37
CA ALA A 92 -2.24 -3.52 -0.06
C ALA A 92 -3.24 -3.14 1.06
N VAL A 93 -4.31 -2.40 0.74
CA VAL A 93 -5.38 -2.06 1.71
C VAL A 93 -5.91 -3.29 2.43
N PHE A 94 -6.05 -4.43 1.73
CA PHE A 94 -6.59 -5.67 2.30
C PHE A 94 -5.60 -6.46 3.18
N GLY A 95 -4.33 -6.02 3.25
CA GLY A 95 -3.34 -6.53 4.20
C GLY A 95 -3.35 -5.79 5.54
N LEU A 96 -3.94 -4.60 5.59
CA LEU A 96 -3.88 -3.75 6.77
C LEU A 96 -4.89 -4.16 7.86
N PRO A 97 -4.55 -4.00 9.15
CA PRO A 97 -5.51 -4.14 10.24
C PRO A 97 -6.71 -3.22 10.02
N GLY A 98 -7.92 -3.72 10.28
CA GLY A 98 -9.16 -2.95 10.14
C GLY A 98 -9.69 -2.83 8.70
N ALA A 99 -9.09 -3.52 7.72
CA ALA A 99 -9.50 -3.46 6.31
C ALA A 99 -10.98 -3.81 6.06
N GLU A 100 -11.62 -4.58 6.95
CA GLU A 100 -13.04 -4.91 6.88
C GLU A 100 -13.95 -3.67 6.94
N ARG A 101 -13.47 -2.57 7.51
CA ARG A 101 -14.20 -1.30 7.58
C ARG A 101 -14.29 -0.59 6.24
N GLU A 102 -13.37 -0.90 5.32
CA GLU A 102 -13.22 -0.21 4.04
C GLU A 102 -13.88 -0.94 2.86
N LEU A 103 -14.62 -2.03 3.11
CA LEU A 103 -15.13 -2.90 2.06
C LEU A 103 -16.05 -2.20 1.06
N GLU A 104 -16.94 -1.32 1.53
CA GLU A 104 -17.81 -0.56 0.64
C GLU A 104 -17.00 0.44 -0.20
N THR A 105 -16.08 1.17 0.45
CA THR A 105 -15.16 2.10 -0.20
C THR A 105 -14.36 1.41 -1.30
N MET A 106 -13.78 0.24 -1.01
CA MET A 106 -12.98 -0.51 -1.98
C MET A 106 -13.82 -1.11 -3.11
N ARG A 107 -15.05 -1.54 -2.85
CA ARG A 107 -15.99 -1.94 -3.93
C ARG A 107 -16.27 -0.78 -4.87
N SER A 108 -16.45 0.42 -4.33
CA SER A 108 -16.61 1.64 -5.13
C SER A 108 -15.37 1.93 -5.98
N VAL A 109 -14.17 1.88 -5.37
CA VAL A 109 -12.89 2.05 -6.09
C VAL A 109 -12.78 1.07 -7.27
N ILE A 110 -13.02 -0.22 -7.03
CA ILE A 110 -13.00 -1.26 -8.07
C ILE A 110 -14.04 -0.96 -9.17
N ALA A 111 -15.27 -0.60 -8.80
CA ALA A 111 -16.34 -0.35 -9.77
C ALA A 111 -16.05 0.85 -10.69
N THR A 112 -15.31 1.85 -10.19
CA THR A 112 -14.96 3.06 -10.95
C THR A 112 -13.61 2.98 -11.65
N GLU A 113 -12.76 2.00 -11.32
CA GLU A 113 -11.45 1.82 -11.96
C GLU A 113 -11.62 1.58 -13.47
N GLN A 114 -10.89 2.34 -14.28
CA GLN A 114 -10.99 2.32 -15.74
C GLN A 114 -10.10 1.23 -16.33
N GLU A 115 -8.96 0.95 -15.71
CA GLU A 115 -8.03 -0.08 -16.15
C GLU A 115 -8.51 -1.47 -15.72
N GLU A 116 -8.89 -2.30 -16.70
CA GLU A 116 -9.45 -3.64 -16.46
C GLU A 116 -8.51 -4.51 -15.63
N PHE A 117 -7.21 -4.46 -15.90
CA PHE A 117 -6.20 -5.21 -15.16
C PHE A 117 -6.17 -4.84 -13.67
N VAL A 118 -6.22 -3.54 -13.37
CA VAL A 118 -6.26 -3.03 -11.98
C VAL A 118 -7.56 -3.46 -11.31
N ARG A 119 -8.69 -3.29 -12.00
CA ARG A 119 -10.02 -3.70 -11.51
C ARG A 119 -10.03 -5.18 -11.12
N ASP A 120 -9.48 -6.04 -11.97
CA ASP A 120 -9.47 -7.48 -11.77
C ASP A 120 -8.55 -7.91 -10.62
N ASN A 121 -7.36 -7.33 -10.53
CA ASN A 121 -6.41 -7.61 -9.46
C ASN A 121 -6.93 -7.18 -8.09
N VAL A 122 -7.38 -5.92 -7.96
CA VAL A 122 -7.93 -5.41 -6.70
C VAL A 122 -9.22 -6.17 -6.34
N GLY A 123 -10.04 -6.53 -7.34
CA GLY A 123 -11.18 -7.42 -7.16
C GLY A 123 -10.80 -8.83 -6.68
N ALA A 124 -9.68 -9.38 -7.15
CA ALA A 124 -9.15 -10.66 -6.68
C ALA A 124 -8.65 -10.56 -5.24
N ALA A 125 -7.91 -9.51 -4.89
CA ALA A 125 -7.45 -9.25 -3.54
C ALA A 125 -8.63 -9.15 -2.54
N LEU A 126 -9.70 -8.43 -2.92
CA LEU A 126 -10.95 -8.40 -2.15
C LEU A 126 -11.54 -9.80 -1.95
N ARG A 127 -11.65 -10.61 -3.01
CA ARG A 127 -12.17 -11.98 -2.90
C ARG A 127 -11.31 -12.85 -1.98
N MET A 128 -9.99 -12.71 -2.03
CA MET A 128 -9.07 -13.44 -1.14
C MET A 128 -9.20 -12.99 0.31
N PHE A 129 -9.32 -11.68 0.55
CA PHE A 129 -9.57 -11.12 1.88
C PHE A 129 -10.85 -11.69 2.50
N LEU A 130 -11.96 -11.66 1.77
CA LEU A 130 -13.24 -12.19 2.25
C LEU A 130 -13.15 -13.68 2.57
N ARG A 131 -12.51 -14.49 1.71
CA ARG A 131 -12.31 -15.93 1.97
C ARG A 131 -11.51 -16.18 3.25
N ARG A 132 -10.42 -15.42 3.47
CA ARG A 132 -9.59 -15.55 4.68
C ARG A 132 -10.40 -15.22 5.94
N ARG A 133 -11.21 -14.15 5.89
CA ARG A 133 -12.06 -13.72 6.99
C ARG A 133 -13.16 -14.74 7.31
N ASP A 134 -13.80 -15.30 6.29
CA ASP A 134 -14.89 -16.25 6.48
C ASP A 134 -14.39 -17.65 6.91
N SER A 135 -13.08 -17.90 6.83
CA SER A 135 -12.44 -19.17 7.25
C SER A 135 -11.85 -19.14 8.66
N GLY A 136 -11.84 -17.97 9.33
CA GLY A 136 -11.34 -17.78 10.70
C GLY A 136 -12.48 -17.71 11.70
#